data_AF-A0A350UBM6-F1
#
_entry.id   AF-A0A350UBM6-F1
#
_cell.length_a   1.000
_cell.length_b   1.000
_cell.length_c   1.000
_cell.angle_alpha   90.00
_cell.angle_beta   90.00
_cell.angle_gamma   90.00
#
_symmetry.space_group_name_H-M   'P 1'
#
loop_
_entity.id
_entity.type
_entity.pdbx_description
1 polymer ?
#
loop_
_entity_poly.entity_id
_entity_poly.type
_entity_poly.pdbx_seq_one_letter_code
_entity_poly.pdbx_strand_id
1 'polypeptide(L)'
;QSEAATGHPFARYWMHNGYINVDNQKMSKSLNNFFTVRDIAKEFDLEAVRMFMLSVQYRNPVNFSRDMILQAQSALERLRTAKERLAEAQSAAGETDQDAAFLAQLDEFKARFCEAMDDDLNTADAIGVLFDFARAANTFVTEPRGRAAIEAGYTLFSELTGVLGLLIREKTDAFPVEATELLNERQAARKAKNFARADEIRDALKDMGFTVEDTANGPKLKKI
;
A
#
# COMPACT_ATOMS: atom_id res chain seq x y z
N GLN A 1 13.91 10.30 39.76
CA GLN A 1 14.22 11.75 39.73
C GLN A 1 12.95 12.58 39.76
N SER A 2 12.07 12.47 38.77
CA SER A 2 10.81 13.24 38.71
C SER A 2 9.93 13.07 39.96
N GLU A 3 9.56 11.83 40.32
CA GLU A 3 8.67 11.60 41.47
C GLU A 3 9.28 12.02 42.80
N ALA A 4 10.60 11.84 42.98
CA ALA A 4 11.30 12.28 44.18
C ALA A 4 11.35 13.81 44.31
N ALA A 5 11.35 14.53 43.17
CA ALA A 5 11.35 15.99 43.14
C ALA A 5 9.93 16.58 43.28
N THR A 6 8.89 15.86 42.84
CA THR A 6 7.52 16.39 42.75
C THR A 6 6.52 15.77 43.71
N GLY A 7 6.79 14.58 44.26
CA GLY A 7 5.85 13.81 45.07
C GLY A 7 4.65 13.24 44.27
N HIS A 8 4.68 13.31 42.94
CA HIS A 8 3.58 12.86 42.08
C HIS A 8 4.00 11.69 41.17
N PRO A 9 3.08 10.75 40.83
CA PRO A 9 3.35 9.69 39.87
C PRO A 9 3.80 10.26 38.51
N PHE A 10 4.95 9.81 38.00
CA PHE A 10 5.53 10.34 36.76
C PHE A 10 4.81 9.84 35.50
N ALA A 11 4.52 8.54 35.44
CA ALA A 11 3.84 7.92 34.31
C ALA A 11 3.04 6.70 34.78
N ARG A 12 1.90 6.45 34.12
CA ARG A 12 1.06 5.26 34.36
C ARG A 12 1.34 4.12 33.39
N TYR A 13 1.81 4.45 32.18
CA TYR A 13 2.12 3.49 31.13
C TYR A 13 3.48 3.81 30.54
N TRP A 14 4.27 2.77 30.32
CA TRP A 14 5.57 2.82 29.67
C TRP A 14 5.53 1.86 28.49
N MET A 15 5.82 2.37 27.30
CA MET A 15 5.83 1.58 26.08
C MET A 15 7.28 1.34 25.67
N HIS A 16 7.60 0.08 25.41
CA HIS A 16 8.93 -0.35 24.99
C HIS A 16 8.82 -1.10 23.67
N ASN A 17 9.61 -0.69 22.69
CA ASN A 17 9.66 -1.36 21.39
C ASN A 17 10.61 -2.57 21.44
N GLY A 18 10.30 -3.58 20.63
CA GLY A 18 11.19 -4.68 20.32
C GLY A 18 12.46 -4.19 19.60
N TYR A 19 13.53 -4.98 19.70
CA TYR A 19 14.78 -4.66 19.03
C TYR A 19 14.71 -4.95 17.52
N ILE A 20 15.45 -4.16 16.73
CA ILE A 20 15.68 -4.42 15.32
C ILE A 20 17.02 -5.15 15.17
N ASN A 21 16.98 -6.36 14.64
CA ASN A 21 18.16 -7.11 14.21
C ASN A 21 18.37 -6.93 12.70
N VAL A 22 19.60 -7.11 12.22
CA VAL A 22 19.91 -7.08 10.78
C VAL A 22 20.57 -8.40 10.43
N ASP A 23 19.98 -9.16 9.50
CA ASP A 23 20.48 -10.46 9.04
C ASP A 23 20.80 -11.43 10.19
N ASN A 24 19.90 -11.52 11.18
CA ASN A 24 20.04 -12.33 12.40
C ASN A 24 21.26 -11.99 13.28
N GLN A 25 21.91 -10.85 13.03
CA GLN A 25 22.97 -10.31 13.86
C GLN A 25 22.51 -9.00 14.52
N LYS A 26 23.00 -8.75 15.74
CA LYS A 26 22.79 -7.46 16.39
C LYS A 26 23.44 -6.37 15.54
N MET A 27 22.69 -5.32 15.24
CA MET A 27 23.19 -4.17 14.49
C MET A 27 24.34 -3.51 15.27
N SER A 28 25.52 -3.37 14.65
CA SER A 28 26.65 -2.67 15.27
C SER A 28 27.55 -2.00 14.24
N LYS A 29 28.15 -0.86 14.61
CA LYS A 29 29.14 -0.17 13.75
C LYS A 29 30.35 -1.04 13.43
N SER A 30 30.72 -1.98 14.31
CA SER A 30 31.86 -2.88 14.11
C SER A 30 31.59 -4.03 13.14
N LEU A 31 30.32 -4.41 12.94
CA LEU A 31 29.92 -5.44 11.97
C LEU A 31 29.60 -4.87 10.58
N ASN A 32 29.66 -3.53 10.41
CA ASN A 32 29.31 -2.81 9.19
C ASN A 32 27.91 -3.16 8.63
N ASN A 33 27.00 -3.65 9.49
CA ASN A 33 25.63 -4.08 9.18
C ASN A 33 24.58 -3.04 9.63
N PHE A 34 24.99 -1.78 9.74
CA PHE A 34 24.13 -0.67 10.14
C PHE A 34 23.71 0.12 8.90
N PHE A 35 22.40 0.18 8.64
CA PHE A 35 21.85 0.98 7.55
C PHE A 35 21.21 2.25 8.12
N THR A 36 21.59 3.42 7.59
CA THR A 36 20.84 4.64 7.90
C THR A 36 19.56 4.69 7.08
N VAL A 37 18.57 5.46 7.56
CA VAL A 37 17.38 5.77 6.76
C VAL A 37 17.75 6.40 5.40
N ARG A 38 18.86 7.15 5.33
CA ARG A 38 19.36 7.74 4.07
C ARG A 38 19.89 6.70 3.11
N ASP A 39 20.44 5.60 3.60
CA ASP A 39 20.93 4.51 2.75
C ASP A 39 19.76 3.68 2.25
N ILE A 40 18.82 3.35 3.13
CA ILE A 40 17.59 2.64 2.77
C ILE A 40 16.78 3.43 1.72
N ALA A 41 16.68 4.75 1.87
CA ALA A 41 15.95 5.61 0.93
C ALA A 41 16.54 5.65 -0.49
N LYS A 42 17.80 5.24 -0.69
CA LYS A 42 18.42 5.13 -2.02
C LYS A 42 17.96 3.86 -2.76
N GLU A 43 17.54 2.84 -2.01
CA GLU A 43 17.20 1.52 -2.57
C GLU A 43 15.70 1.22 -2.51
N PHE A 44 14.99 1.74 -1.50
CA PHE A 44 13.62 1.36 -1.20
C PHE A 44 12.69 2.55 -1.04
N ASP A 45 11.43 2.32 -1.41
CA ASP A 45 10.32 3.19 -1.01
C ASP A 45 10.21 3.18 0.53
N LEU A 46 10.29 4.36 1.15
CA LEU A 46 10.18 4.49 2.60
C LEU A 46 8.80 4.10 3.12
N GLU A 47 7.77 4.11 2.29
CA GLU A 47 6.46 3.58 2.66
C GLU A 47 6.48 2.04 2.72
N ALA A 48 7.29 1.36 1.90
CA ALA A 48 7.50 -0.09 2.03
C ALA A 48 8.26 -0.43 3.32
N VAL A 49 9.21 0.42 3.72
CA VAL A 49 9.89 0.29 5.02
C VAL A 49 8.91 0.47 6.18
N ARG A 50 8.00 1.45 6.10
CA ARG A 50 6.91 1.61 7.07
C ARG A 50 6.01 0.37 7.12
N MET A 51 5.57 -0.13 5.96
CA MET A 51 4.75 -1.33 5.85
C MET A 51 5.43 -2.54 6.52
N PHE A 52 6.73 -2.71 6.29
CA PHE A 52 7.52 -3.75 6.97
C PHE A 52 7.50 -3.58 8.49
N MET A 53 7.77 -2.39 9.00
CA MET A 53 7.79 -2.15 10.45
C MET A 53 6.43 -2.38 11.12
N LEU A 54 5.33 -2.15 10.40
CA LEU A 54 3.96 -2.38 10.88
C LEU A 54 3.51 -3.84 10.74
N SER A 55 4.21 -4.65 9.93
CA SER A 55 3.86 -6.06 9.74
C SER A 55 4.16 -6.94 10.96
N VAL A 56 4.78 -6.36 12.00
CA VAL A 56 5.14 -7.02 13.25
C VAL A 56 4.68 -6.14 14.41
N GLN A 57 4.07 -6.75 15.43
CA GLN A 57 3.66 -6.03 16.64
C GLN A 57 4.86 -5.34 17.31
N TYR A 58 4.68 -4.10 17.77
CA TYR A 58 5.80 -3.19 18.11
C TYR A 58 6.73 -3.69 19.22
N ARG A 59 6.29 -4.61 20.08
CA ARG A 59 7.05 -5.20 21.20
C ARG A 59 7.86 -6.40 20.76
N ASN A 60 7.53 -7.01 19.62
CA ASN A 60 8.25 -8.15 19.10
C ASN A 60 9.54 -7.70 18.40
N PRO A 61 10.65 -8.45 18.56
CA PRO A 61 11.85 -8.16 17.81
C PRO A 61 11.61 -8.40 16.31
N VAL A 62 12.18 -7.55 15.48
CA VAL A 62 12.06 -7.65 14.01
C VAL A 62 13.43 -7.85 13.39
N ASN A 63 13.52 -8.72 12.38
CA ASN A 63 14.73 -8.93 11.61
C ASN A 63 14.64 -8.20 10.27
N PHE A 64 15.38 -7.10 10.15
CA PHE A 64 15.52 -6.35 8.92
C PHE A 64 16.41 -7.12 7.94
N SER A 65 15.89 -7.35 6.74
CA SER A 65 16.65 -7.85 5.59
C SER A 65 16.06 -7.27 4.31
N ARG A 66 16.86 -7.28 3.25
CA ARG A 66 16.47 -6.77 1.93
C ARG A 66 15.19 -7.46 1.41
N ASP A 67 15.12 -8.78 1.58
CA ASP A 67 13.99 -9.59 1.10
C ASP A 67 12.68 -9.23 1.83
N MET A 68 12.74 -8.92 3.12
CA MET A 68 11.56 -8.50 3.87
C MET A 68 11.01 -7.16 3.38
N ILE A 69 11.88 -6.23 2.98
CA ILE A 69 11.43 -4.95 2.41
C ILE A 69 10.80 -5.16 1.04
N LEU A 70 11.34 -6.04 0.19
CA LEU A 70 10.75 -6.38 -1.10
C LEU A 70 9.37 -7.06 -0.95
N GLN A 71 9.21 -7.91 0.06
CA GLN A 71 7.91 -8.49 0.41
C GLN A 71 6.93 -7.41 0.88
N ALA A 72 7.35 -6.51 1.75
CA ALA A 72 6.53 -5.38 2.21
C ALA A 72 6.16 -4.43 1.07
N GLN A 73 7.05 -4.21 0.10
CA GLN A 73 6.75 -3.45 -1.11
C GLN A 73 5.66 -4.14 -1.94
N SER A 74 5.76 -5.45 -2.16
CA SER A 74 4.74 -6.22 -2.89
C SER A 74 3.38 -6.18 -2.16
N ALA A 75 3.41 -6.25 -0.83
CA ALA A 75 2.23 -6.13 0.02
C ALA A 75 1.58 -4.74 -0.09
N LEU A 76 2.39 -3.69 -0.07
CA LEU A 76 1.95 -2.30 -0.24
C LEU A 76 1.32 -2.05 -1.62
N GLU A 77 1.92 -2.57 -2.69
CA GLU A 77 1.38 -2.44 -4.06
C GLU A 77 -0.01 -3.09 -4.20
N ARG A 78 -0.28 -4.18 -3.48
CA ARG A 78 -1.63 -4.80 -3.46
C ARG A 78 -2.67 -3.88 -2.82
N LEU A 79 -2.32 -3.19 -1.74
CA LEU A 79 -3.21 -2.22 -1.09
C LEU A 79 -3.41 -0.97 -1.96
N ARG A 80 -2.33 -0.48 -2.62
CA ARG A 80 -2.40 0.60 -3.62
C ARG A 80 -3.38 0.25 -4.74
N THR A 81 -3.22 -0.93 -5.33
CA THR A 81 -4.10 -1.42 -6.40
C THR A 81 -5.57 -1.45 -5.98
N ALA A 82 -5.87 -1.86 -4.74
CA ALA A 82 -7.25 -1.88 -4.25
C ALA A 82 -7.84 -0.46 -4.09
N LYS A 83 -7.05 0.47 -3.55
CA LYS A 83 -7.44 1.89 -3.44
C LYS A 83 -7.68 2.52 -4.82
N GLU A 84 -6.79 2.26 -5.78
CA GLU A 84 -6.94 2.72 -7.17
C GLU A 84 -8.19 2.14 -7.83
N ARG A 85 -8.46 0.85 -7.65
CA ARG A 85 -9.67 0.21 -8.20
C ARG A 85 -10.95 0.77 -7.61
N LEU A 86 -10.96 1.14 -6.34
CA LEU A 86 -12.08 1.88 -5.73
C LEU A 86 -12.22 3.28 -6.33
N ALA A 87 -11.11 4.00 -6.51
CA ALA A 87 -11.12 5.36 -7.07
C ALA A 87 -11.61 5.39 -8.54
N GLU A 88 -11.32 4.33 -9.30
CA GLU A 88 -11.64 4.22 -10.73
C GLU A 88 -12.88 3.38 -11.03
N ALA A 89 -13.57 2.91 -9.98
CA ALA A 89 -14.75 2.08 -10.13
C ALA A 89 -15.85 2.81 -10.91
N GLN A 90 -16.49 2.10 -11.84
CA GLN A 90 -17.58 2.66 -12.63
C GLN A 90 -18.84 2.78 -11.77
N SER A 91 -19.45 3.96 -11.74
CA SER A 91 -20.72 4.17 -11.07
C SER A 91 -21.90 3.80 -11.97
N ALA A 92 -22.87 3.07 -11.44
CA ALA A 92 -24.18 2.85 -12.05
C ALA A 92 -25.25 3.76 -11.43
N ALA A 93 -26.36 3.95 -12.15
CA ALA A 93 -27.55 4.58 -11.60
C ALA A 93 -28.37 3.55 -10.81
N GLY A 94 -28.71 3.87 -9.56
CA GLY A 94 -29.45 2.99 -8.66
C GLY A 94 -28.55 2.23 -7.68
N GLU A 95 -29.17 1.69 -6.64
CA GLU A 95 -28.54 0.84 -5.64
C GLU A 95 -28.94 -0.62 -5.88
N THR A 96 -28.00 -1.52 -5.65
CA THR A 96 -28.13 -2.98 -5.79
C THR A 96 -28.02 -3.66 -4.43
N ASP A 97 -28.52 -4.90 -4.32
CA ASP A 97 -28.35 -5.69 -3.10
C ASP A 97 -26.87 -5.90 -2.75
N GLN A 98 -26.00 -5.93 -3.76
CA GLN A 98 -24.55 -6.02 -3.59
C GLN A 98 -23.95 -4.74 -2.99
N ASP A 99 -24.52 -3.56 -3.28
CA ASP A 99 -24.11 -2.30 -2.65
C ASP A 99 -24.41 -2.33 -1.14
N ALA A 100 -25.62 -2.75 -0.77
CA ALA A 100 -26.03 -2.90 0.63
C ALA A 100 -25.17 -3.94 1.37
N ALA A 101 -24.90 -5.08 0.73
CA ALA A 101 -24.03 -6.12 1.30
C ALA A 101 -22.58 -5.62 1.50
N PHE A 102 -22.04 -4.86 0.54
CA PHE A 102 -20.71 -4.29 0.67
C PHE A 102 -20.63 -3.25 1.78
N LEU A 103 -21.62 -2.36 1.89
CA LEU A 103 -21.71 -1.39 2.98
C LEU A 103 -21.72 -2.06 4.36
N ALA A 104 -22.46 -3.16 4.53
CA ALA A 104 -22.45 -3.92 5.78
C ALA A 104 -21.07 -4.54 6.09
N GLN A 105 -20.32 -4.98 5.07
CA GLN A 105 -18.95 -5.45 5.25
C GLN A 105 -17.99 -4.32 5.66
N LEU A 106 -18.22 -3.08 5.22
CA LEU A 106 -17.39 -1.93 5.61
C LEU A 106 -17.41 -1.72 7.14
N ASP A 107 -18.59 -1.80 7.75
CA ASP A 107 -18.73 -1.69 9.20
C ASP A 107 -17.99 -2.82 9.94
N GLU A 108 -18.06 -4.05 9.41
CA GLU A 108 -17.31 -5.20 9.95
C GLU A 108 -15.79 -4.97 9.86
N PHE A 109 -15.28 -4.52 8.71
CA PHE A 109 -13.86 -4.21 8.54
C PHE A 109 -13.40 -3.11 9.50
N LYS A 110 -14.21 -2.06 9.69
CA LYS A 110 -13.90 -1.00 10.65
C LYS A 110 -13.83 -1.54 12.08
N ALA A 111 -14.82 -2.35 12.49
CA ALA A 111 -14.87 -2.94 13.81
C ALA A 111 -13.66 -3.84 14.08
N ARG A 112 -13.34 -4.76 13.16
CA ARG A 112 -12.19 -5.66 13.25
C ARG A 112 -10.85 -4.92 13.27
N PHE A 113 -10.72 -3.84 12.49
CA PHE A 113 -9.53 -2.99 12.52
C PHE A 113 -9.37 -2.29 13.87
N CYS A 114 -10.44 -1.72 14.41
CA CYS A 114 -10.43 -1.10 15.73
C CYS A 114 -10.08 -2.11 16.83
N GLU A 115 -10.68 -3.31 16.79
CA GLU A 115 -10.38 -4.39 17.74
C GLU A 115 -8.89 -4.77 17.73
N ALA A 116 -8.29 -4.91 16.55
CA ALA A 116 -6.86 -5.17 16.43
C ALA A 116 -5.99 -4.00 16.97
N MET A 117 -6.39 -2.75 16.73
CA MET A 117 -5.63 -1.59 17.23
C MET A 117 -5.79 -1.38 18.74
N ASP A 118 -6.95 -1.73 19.31
CA ASP A 118 -7.24 -1.68 20.74
C ASP A 118 -6.49 -2.79 21.50
N ASP A 119 -6.15 -3.90 20.84
CA ASP A 119 -5.25 -4.94 21.36
C ASP A 119 -3.77 -4.52 21.26
N ASP A 120 -3.34 -3.61 22.14
CA ASP A 120 -1.93 -3.17 22.27
C ASP A 120 -1.28 -2.82 20.92
N LEU A 121 -1.98 -2.02 20.10
CA LEU A 121 -1.53 -1.56 18.78
C LEU A 121 -1.08 -2.72 17.87
N ASN A 122 -1.88 -3.78 17.78
CA ASN A 122 -1.60 -4.94 16.93
C ASN A 122 -1.80 -4.61 15.44
N THR A 123 -0.83 -3.88 14.91
CA THR A 123 -0.78 -3.42 13.52
C THR A 123 -0.65 -4.56 12.50
N ALA A 124 -0.11 -5.72 12.90
CA ALA A 124 -0.03 -6.90 12.06
C ALA A 124 -1.43 -7.44 11.73
N ASP A 125 -2.30 -7.57 12.74
CA ASP A 125 -3.68 -8.03 12.55
C ASP A 125 -4.53 -6.95 11.85
N ALA A 126 -4.32 -5.67 12.18
CA ALA A 126 -4.96 -4.56 11.48
C ALA A 126 -4.63 -4.55 9.97
N ILE A 127 -3.38 -4.84 9.60
CA ILE A 127 -2.97 -5.04 8.20
C ILE A 127 -3.67 -6.26 7.58
N GLY A 128 -3.85 -7.34 8.33
CA GLY A 128 -4.65 -8.49 7.90
C GLY A 128 -6.06 -8.10 7.48
N VAL A 129 -6.73 -7.27 8.29
CA VAL A 129 -8.06 -6.71 7.99
C VAL A 129 -8.04 -5.86 6.72
N LEU A 130 -7.01 -5.04 6.52
CA LEU A 130 -6.86 -4.26 5.28
C LEU A 130 -6.75 -5.14 4.02
N PHE A 131 -6.09 -6.30 4.11
CA PHE A 131 -6.02 -7.24 2.98
C PHE A 131 -7.34 -7.94 2.70
N ASP A 132 -8.12 -8.28 3.73
CA ASP A 132 -9.46 -8.81 3.55
C ASP A 132 -10.39 -7.78 2.93
N PHE A 133 -10.33 -6.53 3.39
CA PHE A 133 -11.06 -5.42 2.77
C PHE A 133 -10.62 -5.24 1.31
N ALA A 134 -9.31 -5.18 1.02
CA ALA A 134 -8.81 -5.08 -0.35
C ALA A 134 -9.36 -6.19 -1.27
N ARG A 135 -9.49 -7.43 -0.77
CA ARG A 135 -10.10 -8.55 -1.52
C ARG A 135 -11.59 -8.31 -1.80
N ALA A 136 -12.35 -7.88 -0.80
CA ALA A 136 -13.77 -7.57 -0.94
C ALA A 136 -14.00 -6.41 -1.92
N ALA A 137 -13.26 -5.31 -1.76
CA ALA A 137 -13.31 -4.15 -2.65
C ALA A 137 -12.99 -4.53 -4.11
N ASN A 138 -11.93 -5.30 -4.35
CA ASN A 138 -11.55 -5.73 -5.69
C ASN A 138 -12.64 -6.57 -6.38
N THR A 139 -13.36 -7.38 -5.61
CA THR A 139 -14.48 -8.19 -6.09
C THR A 139 -15.71 -7.32 -6.36
N PHE A 140 -16.01 -6.40 -5.44
CA PHE A 140 -17.16 -5.51 -5.52
C PHE A 140 -17.14 -4.64 -6.79
N VAL A 141 -15.99 -4.06 -7.13
CA VAL A 141 -15.80 -3.14 -8.27
C VAL A 141 -15.54 -3.83 -9.61
N THR A 142 -15.84 -5.13 -9.72
CA THR A 142 -15.76 -5.85 -11.01
C THR A 142 -16.88 -5.48 -11.99
N GLU A 143 -17.98 -4.96 -11.47
CA GLU A 143 -19.14 -4.48 -12.22
C GLU A 143 -19.42 -3.02 -11.83
N PRO A 144 -20.20 -2.27 -12.63
CA PRO A 144 -20.69 -0.96 -12.20
C PRO A 144 -21.51 -1.05 -10.90
N ARG A 145 -21.23 -0.17 -9.94
CA ARG A 145 -21.83 -0.18 -8.59
C ARG A 145 -22.45 1.16 -8.19
N GLY A 146 -23.27 1.15 -7.14
CA GLY A 146 -23.85 2.35 -6.58
C GLY A 146 -22.77 3.32 -6.13
N ARG A 147 -22.86 4.58 -6.57
CA ARG A 147 -21.84 5.61 -6.28
C ARG A 147 -21.57 5.77 -4.77
N ALA A 148 -22.62 5.74 -3.96
CA ALA A 148 -22.49 5.88 -2.51
C ALA A 148 -21.66 4.76 -1.87
N ALA A 149 -21.83 3.51 -2.32
CA ALA A 149 -21.07 2.37 -1.81
C ALA A 149 -19.59 2.41 -2.23
N ILE A 150 -19.31 2.83 -3.47
CA ILE A 150 -17.93 3.07 -3.94
C ILE A 150 -17.26 4.17 -3.09
N GLU A 151 -17.91 5.32 -2.93
CA GLU A 151 -17.38 6.46 -2.17
C GLU A 151 -17.16 6.11 -0.69
N ALA A 152 -18.09 5.37 -0.08
CA ALA A 152 -17.95 4.86 1.28
C ALA A 152 -16.75 3.91 1.41
N GLY A 153 -16.61 2.96 0.48
CA GLY A 153 -15.48 2.03 0.43
C GLY A 153 -14.14 2.75 0.29
N TYR A 154 -14.03 3.70 -0.64
CA TYR A 154 -12.82 4.49 -0.84
C TYR A 154 -12.47 5.32 0.40
N THR A 155 -13.47 5.98 1.00
CA THR A 155 -13.29 6.83 2.18
C THR A 155 -12.81 6.01 3.37
N LEU A 156 -13.48 4.89 3.68
CA LEU A 156 -13.07 4.05 4.80
C LEU A 156 -11.70 3.41 4.56
N PHE A 157 -11.43 2.89 3.36
CA PHE A 157 -10.13 2.29 3.06
C PHE A 157 -9.00 3.32 3.22
N SER A 158 -9.23 4.57 2.80
CA SER A 158 -8.29 5.69 2.97
C SER A 158 -8.13 6.09 4.44
N GLU A 159 -9.20 6.08 5.24
CA GLU A 159 -9.16 6.33 6.68
C GLU A 159 -8.28 5.28 7.38
N LEU A 160 -8.57 3.98 7.19
CA LEU A 160 -7.87 2.90 7.88
C LEU A 160 -6.39 2.80 7.47
N THR A 161 -6.09 2.93 6.18
CA THR A 161 -4.69 3.00 5.71
C THR A 161 -3.98 4.25 6.22
N GLY A 162 -4.68 5.38 6.31
CA GLY A 162 -4.20 6.64 6.85
C GLY A 162 -3.83 6.56 8.34
N VAL A 163 -4.58 5.82 9.17
CA VAL A 163 -4.25 5.56 10.58
C VAL A 163 -2.86 4.93 10.72
N LEU A 164 -2.52 4.00 9.81
CA LEU A 164 -1.22 3.34 9.76
C LEU A 164 -0.13 4.17 9.05
N GLY A 165 -0.50 5.31 8.48
CA GLY A 165 0.38 6.14 7.68
C GLY A 165 0.80 5.48 6.36
N LEU A 166 -0.07 4.65 5.80
CA LEU A 166 0.09 3.97 4.50
C LEU A 166 -0.84 4.62 3.46
N LEU A 167 -0.42 4.59 2.19
CA LEU A 167 -1.16 5.12 1.05
C LEU A 167 -1.51 6.62 1.17
N ILE A 168 -0.73 7.37 1.96
CA ILE A 168 -0.96 8.81 2.18
C ILE A 168 -0.55 9.60 0.95
N ARG A 169 0.56 9.20 0.33
CA ARG A 169 1.03 9.84 -0.90
C ARG A 169 0.35 9.15 -2.06
N GLU A 170 -0.30 9.92 -2.92
CA GLU A 170 -0.46 9.48 -4.29
C GLU A 170 0.94 9.21 -4.80
N LYS A 171 1.18 7.94 -5.18
CA LYS A 171 2.41 7.58 -5.85
C LYS A 171 2.38 8.36 -7.15
N THR A 172 3.00 9.53 -7.14
CA THR A 172 3.40 10.21 -8.36
C THR A 172 4.53 9.35 -8.89
N ASP A 173 4.16 8.20 -9.45
CA ASP A 173 4.94 7.57 -10.49
C ASP A 173 4.90 8.57 -11.64
N ALA A 174 5.67 9.65 -11.51
CA ALA A 174 6.11 10.43 -12.63
C ALA A 174 6.96 9.45 -13.43
N PHE A 175 6.29 8.69 -14.29
CA PHE A 175 6.96 7.92 -15.31
C PHE A 175 7.88 8.90 -16.04
N PRO A 176 9.11 8.49 -16.38
CA PRO A 176 9.97 9.31 -17.22
C PRO A 176 9.15 9.85 -18.40
N VAL A 177 9.32 11.12 -18.73
CA VAL A 177 8.57 11.77 -19.82
C VAL A 177 8.62 10.89 -21.08
N GLU A 178 9.79 10.32 -21.35
CA GLU A 178 10.03 9.34 -22.42
C GLU A 178 9.12 8.10 -22.36
N ALA A 179 8.93 7.49 -21.19
CA ALA A 179 8.03 6.33 -21.06
C ALA A 179 6.56 6.72 -21.32
N THR A 180 6.16 7.91 -20.89
CA THR A 180 4.81 8.45 -21.12
C THR A 180 4.58 8.79 -22.60
N GLU A 181 5.59 9.37 -23.26
CA GLU A 181 5.59 9.65 -24.69
C GLU A 181 5.51 8.36 -25.53
N LEU A 182 6.29 7.34 -25.17
CA LEU A 182 6.23 6.02 -25.78
C LEU A 182 4.85 5.37 -25.61
N LEU A 183 4.23 5.47 -24.43
CA LEU A 183 2.86 4.97 -24.22
C LEU A 183 1.85 5.64 -25.18
N ASN A 184 1.95 6.96 -25.35
CA ASN A 184 1.09 7.73 -26.26
C ASN A 184 1.36 7.39 -27.73
N GLU A 185 2.63 7.21 -28.12
CA GLU A 185 3.01 6.78 -29.47
C GLU A 185 2.46 5.38 -29.76
N ARG A 186 2.54 4.45 -28.80
CA ARG A 186 1.95 3.11 -28.91
C ARG A 186 0.45 3.20 -29.14
N GLN A 187 -0.27 4.08 -28.45
CA GLN A 187 -1.70 4.29 -28.69
C GLN A 187 -1.97 4.79 -30.11
N ALA A 188 -1.20 5.76 -30.59
CA ALA A 188 -1.33 6.28 -31.94
C ALA A 188 -1.06 5.18 -32.98
N ALA A 189 -0.03 4.36 -32.77
CA ALA A 189 0.30 3.23 -33.63
C ALA A 189 -0.83 2.19 -33.67
N ARG A 190 -1.41 1.82 -32.53
CA ARG A 190 -2.56 0.91 -32.48
C ARG A 190 -3.80 1.48 -33.17
N LYS A 191 -4.08 2.77 -32.99
CA LYS A 191 -5.19 3.47 -33.66
C LYS A 191 -4.99 3.53 -35.18
N ALA A 192 -3.75 3.68 -35.62
CA ALA A 192 -3.35 3.60 -37.02
C ALA A 192 -3.22 2.15 -37.56
N LYS A 193 -3.54 1.13 -36.75
CA LYS A 193 -3.38 -0.31 -37.06
C LYS A 193 -1.94 -0.73 -37.39
N ASN A 194 -0.94 0.05 -36.95
CA ASN A 194 0.46 -0.32 -37.04
C ASN A 194 0.86 -1.17 -35.82
N PHE A 195 0.52 -2.45 -35.86
CA PHE A 195 0.76 -3.37 -34.75
C PHE A 195 2.25 -3.68 -34.55
N ALA A 196 3.05 -3.69 -35.62
CA ALA A 196 4.50 -3.88 -35.53
C ALA A 196 5.15 -2.79 -34.68
N ARG A 197 4.83 -1.52 -34.95
CA ARG A 197 5.32 -0.39 -34.16
C ARG A 197 4.82 -0.42 -32.71
N ALA A 198 3.58 -0.86 -32.48
CA ALA A 198 3.03 -0.98 -31.13
C ALA A 198 3.73 -2.07 -30.30
N ASP A 199 4.14 -3.16 -30.93
CA ASP A 199 4.91 -4.24 -30.27
C ASP A 199 6.35 -3.81 -30.01
N GLU A 200 7.03 -3.12 -30.95
CA GLU A 200 8.36 -2.53 -30.74
C GLU A 200 8.38 -1.61 -29.51
N ILE A 201 7.39 -0.72 -29.39
CA ILE A 201 7.29 0.20 -28.26
C ILE A 201 6.99 -0.55 -26.95
N ARG A 202 6.19 -1.63 -26.99
CA ARG A 202 5.94 -2.45 -25.80
C ARG A 202 7.23 -3.07 -25.29
N ASP A 203 8.06 -3.57 -26.19
CA ASP A 203 9.33 -4.20 -25.83
C ASP A 203 10.33 -3.15 -25.31
N ALA A 204 10.38 -1.96 -25.92
CA ALA A 204 11.17 -0.84 -25.41
C ALA A 204 10.73 -0.40 -24.00
N LEU A 205 9.42 -0.31 -23.75
CA LEU A 205 8.89 -0.01 -22.42
C LEU A 205 9.27 -1.09 -21.40
N LYS A 206 9.26 -2.36 -21.82
CA LYS A 206 9.69 -3.49 -20.99
C LYS A 206 11.17 -3.41 -20.62
N ASP A 207 12.02 -3.04 -21.57
CA ASP A 207 13.46 -2.84 -21.35
C ASP A 207 13.73 -1.66 -20.40
N MET A 208 12.88 -0.63 -20.42
CA MET A 208 12.88 0.47 -19.46
C MET A 208 12.34 0.09 -18.06
N GLY A 209 11.92 -1.16 -17.86
CA GLY A 209 11.35 -1.63 -16.60
C GLY A 209 9.88 -1.27 -16.43
N PHE A 210 9.11 -1.15 -17.51
CA PHE A 210 7.67 -0.87 -17.49
C PHE A 210 6.88 -1.89 -18.31
N THR A 211 5.75 -2.33 -17.77
CA THR A 211 4.72 -3.07 -18.51
C THR A 211 3.57 -2.14 -18.89
N VAL A 212 2.86 -2.48 -19.96
CA VAL A 212 1.66 -1.77 -20.39
C VAL A 212 0.44 -2.64 -20.11
N GLU A 213 -0.50 -2.11 -19.32
CA GLU A 213 -1.80 -2.72 -19.07
C GLU A 213 -2.87 -1.94 -19.84
N ASP A 214 -3.50 -2.58 -20.84
CA ASP A 214 -4.58 -1.96 -21.59
C ASP A 214 -5.90 -2.12 -20.81
N THR A 215 -6.44 -1.02 -20.29
CA THR A 215 -7.72 -1.01 -19.56
C THR A 215 -8.82 -0.33 -20.39
N ALA A 216 -10.09 -0.51 -19.99
CA ALA A 216 -11.22 0.17 -20.63
C ALA A 216 -11.13 1.71 -20.55
N ASN A 217 -10.39 2.24 -19.56
CA ASN A 217 -10.17 3.67 -19.36
C ASN A 217 -8.92 4.19 -20.10
N GLY A 218 -8.22 3.32 -20.85
CA GLY A 218 -6.96 3.63 -21.52
C GLY A 218 -5.80 2.76 -21.03
N PRO A 219 -4.65 2.79 -21.72
CA PRO A 219 -3.48 2.03 -21.35
C PRO A 219 -2.75 2.70 -20.19
N LYS A 220 -2.23 1.88 -19.28
CA LYS A 220 -1.50 2.30 -18.11
C LYS A 220 -0.10 1.72 -18.13
N LEU A 221 0.88 2.52 -17.70
CA LEU A 221 2.21 2.02 -17.39
C LEU A 221 2.22 1.45 -15.98
N LYS A 222 2.93 0.34 -15.81
CA LYS A 222 3.18 -0.27 -14.51
C LYS A 222 4.65 -0.66 -14.43
N LYS A 223 5.35 -0.24 -13.39
CA LYS A 223 6.77 -0.60 -13.19
C LYS A 223 6.91 -2.12 -12.98
N ILE A 224 7.90 -2.72 -13.62
CA ILE A 224 8.31 -4.13 -13.47
C ILE A 224 9.03 -4.31 -12.14
#